data_AF-A0A2E4HM93-F1
#
_entry.id   AF-A0A2E4HM93-F1
#
_cell.length_a   1.000
_cell.length_b   1.000
_cell.length_c   1.000
_cell.angle_alpha   90.00
_cell.angle_beta   90.00
_cell.angle_gamma   90.00
#
_symmetry.space_group_name_H-M   'P 1'
#
loop_
_entity.id
_entity.type
_entity.pdbx_description
1 polymer ?
#
loop_
_entity_poly.entity_id
_entity_poly.type
_entity_poly.pdbx_seq_one_letter_code
_entity_poly.pdbx_strand_id
1 'polypeptide(L)'
;MVKIKVNKISSVSDPETSQLGKQIELVEVRNRNNNNMVGSMGSKEETKIVRDIISQFQSIGMFPINSRGIVLPKMTLFLSESEYDMLAIRFEVNDIFELILKDGAFMLKRATEGT
;
A
#
# COMPACT_ATOMS: atom_id res chain seq x y z
N MET A 1 -6.94 -3.97 12.90
CA MET A 1 -6.66 -2.57 12.49
C MET A 1 -5.41 -2.58 11.65
N VAL A 2 -5.41 -1.92 10.49
CA VAL A 2 -4.26 -1.92 9.56
C VAL A 2 -3.80 -0.49 9.39
N LYS A 3 -2.50 -0.23 9.52
CA LYS A 3 -1.94 1.09 9.21
C LYS A 3 -1.82 1.23 7.70
N ILE A 4 -2.37 2.32 7.17
CA ILE A 4 -2.28 2.68 5.76
C ILE A 4 -1.65 4.05 5.63
N LYS A 5 -1.00 4.31 4.50
CA LYS A 5 -0.39 5.58 4.15
C LYS A 5 -0.97 6.11 2.85
N VAL A 6 -1.14 7.42 2.74
CA VAL A 6 -1.42 8.08 1.47
C VAL A 6 -0.16 8.02 0.60
N ASN A 7 -0.24 7.27 -0.50
CA ASN A 7 0.86 7.10 -1.45
C ASN A 7 0.88 8.21 -2.50
N LYS A 8 -0.29 8.54 -3.03
CA LYS A 8 -0.45 9.51 -4.12
C LYS A 8 -1.84 10.13 -4.06
N ILE A 9 -1.90 11.41 -4.42
CA ILE A 9 -3.14 12.14 -4.67
C ILE A 9 -3.02 12.70 -6.11
N SER A 10 -4.01 12.45 -6.95
CA SER A 10 -4.08 12.99 -8.30
C SER A 10 -5.47 13.49 -8.63
N SER A 11 -5.58 14.48 -9.51
CA SER A 11 -6.88 14.86 -10.07
C SER A 11 -7.31 13.85 -11.13
N VAL A 12 -8.61 13.55 -11.15
CA VAL A 12 -9.24 12.69 -12.15
C VAL A 12 -10.45 13.42 -12.71
N SER A 13 -10.73 13.27 -14.00
CA SER A 13 -11.98 13.75 -14.59
C SER A 13 -12.95 12.58 -14.65
N ASP A 14 -14.16 12.78 -14.16
CA ASP A 14 -15.25 11.84 -14.35
C ASP A 14 -15.58 11.75 -15.86
N PRO A 15 -15.55 10.56 -16.48
CA PRO A 15 -15.83 10.39 -17.90
C PRO A 15 -17.28 10.71 -18.29
N GLU A 16 -18.24 10.58 -17.37
CA GLU A 16 -19.66 10.84 -17.66
C GLU A 16 -20.01 12.32 -17.48
N THR A 17 -19.56 12.91 -16.37
CA THR A 17 -19.93 14.29 -16.02
C THR A 17 -18.91 15.34 -16.42
N SER A 18 -17.69 14.92 -16.81
CA SER A 18 -16.52 15.80 -17.05
C SER A 18 -16.13 16.66 -15.84
N GLN A 19 -16.66 16.35 -14.65
CA GLN A 19 -16.31 17.07 -13.44
C GLN A 19 -14.97 16.59 -12.89
N LEU A 20 -14.23 17.52 -12.28
CA LEU A 20 -12.99 17.22 -11.60
C LEU A 20 -13.29 16.52 -10.27
N GLY A 21 -12.50 15.50 -9.98
CA GLY A 21 -12.45 14.80 -8.71
C GLY A 21 -11.02 14.49 -8.30
N LYS A 22 -10.87 13.77 -7.21
CA LYS A 22 -9.59 13.35 -6.63
C LYS A 22 -9.50 11.84 -6.59
N GLN A 23 -8.36 11.33 -7.03
CA GLN A 23 -7.93 9.95 -6.83
C GLN A 23 -6.92 9.92 -5.69
N ILE A 24 -7.24 9.19 -4.62
CA ILE A 24 -6.38 9.00 -3.45
C ILE A 24 -5.97 7.53 -3.39
N GLU A 25 -4.68 7.27 -3.51
CA GLU A 25 -4.11 5.93 -3.40
C GLU A 25 -3.59 5.67 -1.98
N LEU A 26 -4.14 4.65 -1.33
CA LEU A 26 -3.81 4.25 0.03
C LEU A 26 -3.11 2.89 0.03
N VAL A 27 -1.98 2.82 0.71
CA VAL A 27 -1.09 1.65 0.70
C VAL A 27 -0.83 1.16 2.12
N GLU A 28 -0.70 -0.16 2.28
CA GLU A 28 -0.46 -0.76 3.60
C GLU A 28 0.96 -0.43 4.10
N VAL A 29 1.06 0.02 5.36
CA VAL A 29 2.34 0.21 6.03
C VAL A 29 2.76 -1.11 6.66
N ARG A 30 3.67 -1.84 5.99
CA ARG A 30 4.31 -3.02 6.56
C ARG A 30 5.60 -2.67 7.29
N ASN A 31 5.70 -3.03 8.56
CA ASN A 31 6.99 -3.07 9.24
C ASN A 31 7.83 -4.18 8.61
N ARG A 32 8.96 -3.81 8.00
CA ARG A 32 9.91 -4.75 7.38
C ARG A 32 10.42 -5.84 8.33
N ASN A 33 10.25 -5.70 9.63
CA ASN A 33 10.63 -6.72 10.62
C ASN A 33 9.82 -8.02 10.52
N ASN A 34 8.71 -8.06 9.78
CA ASN A 34 7.96 -9.31 9.52
C ASN A 34 8.30 -9.98 8.19
N ASN A 35 9.34 -9.51 7.47
CA ASN A 35 9.91 -10.28 6.34
C ASN A 35 10.82 -11.41 6.84
N ASN A 36 10.31 -12.27 7.72
CA ASN A 36 10.83 -13.63 7.90
C ASN A 36 10.25 -14.60 6.83
N MET A 37 9.97 -14.11 5.62
CA MET A 37 9.57 -14.94 4.47
C MET A 37 10.74 -15.72 3.84
N VAL A 38 11.86 -15.87 4.56
CA VAL A 38 12.96 -16.81 4.22
C VAL A 38 13.38 -17.58 5.48
N GLY A 39 12.43 -17.94 6.34
CA GLY A 39 12.72 -18.49 7.67
C GLY A 39 12.28 -19.93 7.95
N SER A 40 11.45 -20.57 7.12
CA SER A 40 10.87 -21.86 7.52
C SER A 40 10.46 -22.76 6.35
N MET A 41 11.43 -23.21 5.55
CA MET A 41 11.28 -24.49 4.83
C MET A 41 12.65 -25.01 4.37
N GLY A 42 13.01 -26.22 4.81
CA GLY A 42 14.03 -27.05 4.17
C GLY A 42 15.42 -27.03 4.82
N SER A 43 15.98 -28.22 4.96
CA SER A 43 17.38 -28.52 5.30
C SER A 43 18.40 -27.72 4.47
N LYS A 44 19.56 -27.44 5.06
CA LYS A 44 20.62 -26.53 4.58
C LYS A 44 21.07 -26.74 3.11
N GLU A 45 20.98 -27.96 2.57
CA GLU A 45 21.29 -28.26 1.17
C GLU A 45 20.28 -27.63 0.20
N GLU A 46 18.98 -27.82 0.46
CA GLU A 46 17.90 -27.44 -0.44
C GLU A 46 17.75 -25.92 -0.49
N THR A 47 17.96 -25.25 0.65
CA THR A 47 17.92 -23.79 0.73
C THR A 47 19.04 -23.13 -0.09
N LYS A 48 20.20 -23.77 -0.21
CA LYS A 48 21.32 -23.24 -1.00
C LYS A 48 21.01 -23.31 -2.50
N ILE A 49 20.49 -24.45 -2.95
CA ILE A 49 20.10 -24.66 -4.35
C ILE A 49 19.00 -23.67 -4.75
N VAL A 50 17.98 -23.48 -3.90
CA VAL A 50 16.90 -22.53 -4.17
C VAL A 50 17.43 -21.08 -4.21
N ARG A 51 18.36 -20.70 -3.32
CA ARG A 51 19.01 -19.38 -3.36
C ARG A 51 19.83 -19.16 -4.63
N ASP A 52 20.56 -20.18 -5.08
CA ASP A 52 21.39 -20.10 -6.29
C ASP A 52 20.53 -20.04 -7.57
N ILE A 53 19.37 -20.69 -7.58
CA ILE A 53 18.40 -20.56 -8.67
C ILE A 53 17.79 -19.15 -8.67
N ILE A 54 17.32 -18.66 -7.51
CA ILE A 54 16.71 -17.32 -7.41
C ILE A 54 17.70 -16.21 -7.79
N SER A 55 18.97 -16.33 -7.41
CA SER A 55 19.99 -15.33 -7.76
C SER A 55 20.30 -15.30 -9.26
N GLN A 56 20.27 -16.47 -9.94
CA GLN A 56 20.38 -16.55 -11.39
C GLN A 56 19.15 -15.99 -12.12
N PHE A 57 17.94 -16.15 -11.59
CA PHE A 57 16.76 -15.53 -12.18
C PHE A 57 16.74 -14.00 -12.01
N GLN A 58 17.35 -13.47 -10.93
CA GLN A 58 17.54 -12.03 -10.75
C GLN A 58 18.55 -11.44 -11.73
N SER A 59 19.61 -12.17 -12.10
CA SER A 59 20.63 -11.67 -13.05
C SER A 59 20.14 -11.61 -14.50
N ILE A 60 19.05 -12.32 -14.85
CA ILE A 60 18.40 -12.28 -16.17
C ILE A 60 17.45 -11.06 -16.30
N GLY A 61 17.32 -10.22 -15.26
CA GLY A 61 16.52 -8.99 -15.30
C GLY A 61 15.00 -9.22 -15.29
N MET A 62 14.56 -10.46 -15.07
CA MET A 62 13.15 -10.87 -15.06
C MET A 62 12.40 -10.47 -13.76
N PHE A 63 13.14 -10.02 -12.74
CA PHE A 63 12.56 -9.44 -11.54
C PHE A 63 12.99 -7.98 -11.42
N PRO A 64 12.07 -7.03 -11.26
CA PRO A 64 12.44 -5.65 -11.00
C PRO A 64 13.21 -5.61 -9.67
N ILE A 65 14.53 -5.45 -9.78
CA ILE A 65 15.51 -5.27 -8.70
C ILE A 65 15.33 -3.92 -7.98
N ASN A 66 14.21 -3.23 -8.24
CA ASN A 66 13.83 -2.05 -7.52
C ASN A 66 13.31 -2.48 -6.14
N SER A 67 14.26 -2.65 -5.23
CA SER A 67 14.15 -2.63 -3.77
C SER A 67 13.51 -1.34 -3.20
N ARG A 68 12.83 -0.54 -4.03
CA ARG A 68 11.84 0.44 -3.58
C ARG A 68 10.67 -0.38 -3.06
N GLY A 69 10.53 -0.40 -1.74
CA GLY A 69 9.73 -1.38 -1.00
C GLY A 69 8.41 -1.73 -1.69
N ILE A 70 8.06 -3.02 -1.69
CA ILE A 70 6.78 -3.51 -2.21
C ILE A 70 5.67 -2.63 -1.65
N VAL A 71 5.11 -1.77 -2.51
CA VAL A 71 3.97 -0.94 -2.18
C VAL A 71 2.76 -1.84 -2.35
N LEU A 72 2.12 -2.20 -1.24
CA LEU A 72 0.90 -3.00 -1.27
C LEU A 72 -0.30 -2.07 -1.32
N PRO A 73 -0.96 -1.93 -2.49
CA PRO A 73 -2.19 -1.15 -2.57
C PRO A 73 -3.24 -1.76 -1.65
N LYS A 74 -3.88 -0.92 -0.84
CA LYS A 74 -4.94 -1.33 0.08
C LYS A 74 -6.30 -0.85 -0.38
N MET A 75 -6.37 0.39 -0.84
CA MET A 75 -7.61 1.03 -1.30
C MET A 75 -7.25 2.21 -2.21
N THR A 76 -8.05 2.42 -3.26
CA THR A 76 -8.00 3.64 -4.06
C THR A 76 -9.37 4.27 -4.02
N LEU A 77 -9.45 5.53 -3.62
CA LEU A 77 -10.68 6.29 -3.58
C LEU A 77 -10.71 7.22 -4.79
N PHE A 78 -11.83 7.21 -5.51
CA PHE A 78 -12.15 8.20 -6.53
C PHE A 78 -13.32 8.99 -5.99
N LEU A 79 -13.09 10.25 -5.65
CA LEU A 79 -14.08 11.11 -5.00
C LEU A 79 -14.30 12.33 -5.87
N SER A 80 -15.56 12.70 -6.09
CA SER A 80 -15.91 14.05 -6.52
C SER A 80 -15.48 15.07 -5.46
N GLU A 81 -15.41 16.36 -5.82
CA GLU A 81 -15.09 17.41 -4.84
C GLU A 81 -16.11 17.44 -3.68
N SER A 82 -17.40 17.19 -3.97
CA SER A 82 -18.44 17.16 -2.93
C SER A 82 -18.29 15.97 -1.97
N GLU A 83 -17.98 14.77 -2.46
CA GLU A 83 -17.71 13.60 -1.62
C GLU A 83 -16.44 13.79 -0.79
N TYR A 84 -15.42 14.42 -1.36
CA TYR A 84 -14.18 14.75 -0.65
C TYR A 84 -14.46 15.72 0.52
N ASP A 85 -15.30 16.73 0.30
CA ASP A 85 -15.73 17.65 1.35
C ASP A 85 -16.59 16.96 2.42
N MET A 86 -17.51 16.07 2.02
CA MET A 86 -18.33 15.29 2.96
C MET A 86 -17.51 14.32 3.81
N LEU A 87 -16.44 13.77 3.25
CA LEU A 87 -15.51 12.89 3.98
C LEU A 87 -14.80 13.65 5.10
N ALA A 88 -14.68 14.99 5.00
CA ALA A 88 -14.12 15.88 6.01
C ALA A 88 -12.70 15.49 6.48
N ILE A 89 -11.94 14.80 5.62
CA ILE A 89 -10.54 14.43 5.85
C ILE A 89 -9.69 15.16 4.81
N ARG A 90 -8.72 15.95 5.28
CA ARG A 90 -7.70 16.53 4.41
C ARG A 90 -6.56 15.53 4.29
N PHE A 91 -6.50 14.83 3.16
CA PHE A 91 -5.40 13.92 2.88
C PHE A 91 -4.15 14.69 2.44
N GLU A 92 -3.02 14.40 3.04
CA GLU A 92 -1.70 14.80 2.58
C GLU A 92 -0.86 13.57 2.20
N VAL A 93 0.04 13.73 1.24
CA VAL A 93 0.93 12.63 0.85
C VAL A 93 1.80 12.25 2.05
N ASN A 94 1.89 10.94 2.31
CA ASN A 94 2.50 10.34 3.50
C ASN A 94 1.71 10.40 4.81
N ASP A 95 0.51 10.98 4.85
CA ASP A 95 -0.36 10.84 6.04
C ASP A 95 -0.62 9.36 6.33
N ILE A 96 -0.58 9.00 7.62
CA ILE A 96 -0.84 7.65 8.10
C ILE A 96 -2.20 7.61 8.81
N PHE A 97 -3.01 6.63 8.42
CA PHE A 97 -4.31 6.36 9.01
C PHE A 97 -4.39 4.93 9.53
N GLU A 98 -5.20 4.73 10.55
CA GLU A 98 -5.69 3.41 10.92
C GLU A 98 -6.96 3.09 10.14
N LEU A 99 -6.89 2.03 9.34
CA LEU A 99 -8.02 1.44 8.65
C LEU A 99 -8.66 0.38 9.53
N ILE A 100 -9.92 0.61 9.87
CA ILE A 100 -10.77 -0.33 10.61
C ILE A 100 -11.80 -0.86 9.61
N LEU A 101 -11.76 -2.17 9.34
CA LEU A 101 -12.74 -2.88 8.53
C LEU A 101 -13.57 -3.75 9.47
N LYS A 102 -14.85 -3.43 9.63
CA LYS A 102 -15.73 -4.15 10.55
C LYS A 102 -17.19 -4.01 10.12
N ASP A 103 -17.97 -5.09 10.26
CA ASP A 103 -19.42 -5.07 10.07
C ASP A 103 -19.87 -4.52 8.70
N GLY A 104 -19.12 -4.82 7.63
CA GLY A 104 -19.42 -4.34 6.28
C GLY A 104 -19.06 -2.87 6.01
N ALA A 105 -18.53 -2.16 7.00
CA ALA A 105 -18.08 -0.78 6.88
C ALA A 105 -16.56 -0.68 7.02
N PHE A 106 -16.01 0.44 6.54
CA PHE A 106 -14.65 0.84 6.85
C PHE A 106 -14.63 2.23 7.48
N MET A 107 -13.68 2.46 8.36
CA MET A 107 -13.45 3.74 9.00
C MET A 107 -11.96 4.06 8.96
N LEU A 108 -11.65 5.30 8.62
CA LEU A 108 -10.31 5.87 8.68
C LEU A 108 -10.21 6.71 9.94
N LYS A 109 -9.24 6.39 10.79
CA LYS A 109 -8.86 7.24 11.93
C LYS A 109 -7.47 7.78 11.69
N ARG A 110 -7.26 9.08 11.87
CA ARG A 110 -5.91 9.66 11.78
C ARG A 110 -5.06 9.00 12.85
N ALA A 111 -3.90 8.45 12.47
CA ALA A 111 -2.96 7.94 13.46
C ALA A 111 -2.32 9.17 14.10
N THR A 112 -2.84 9.64 15.23
CA THR A 112 -2.21 10.69 16.01
C THR A 112 -0.83 10.16 16.43
N GLU A 113 0.25 10.79 15.95
CA GLU A 113 1.55 10.61 16.57
C GLU A 113 1.40 11.04 18.03
N GLY A 114 1.59 10.09 18.95
CA GLY A 114 1.57 10.37 20.38
C GLY A 114 2.60 11.46 20.69
N THR A 115 2.18 12.44 21.46
CA THR A 115 3.05 13.40 22.15
C THR A 115 3.78 12.71 23.30
#